data_AF-A0A7K9WCS9-F1
#
_entry.id   AF-A0A7K9WCS9-F1
#
_cell.length_a   1.000
_cell.length_b   1.000
_cell.length_c   1.000
_cell.angle_alpha   90.00
_cell.angle_beta   90.00
_cell.angle_gamma   90.00
#
_symmetry.space_group_name_H-M   'P 1'
#
loop_
_entity.id
_entity.type
_entity.pdbx_description
1 polymer ?
#
loop_
_entity_poly.entity_id
_entity_poly.type
_entity_poly.pdbx_seq_one_letter_code
_entity_poly.pdbx_strand_id
1 'polypeptide(L)' 'GISCPQPVANAWNEPCVTSCGDSRAVIYPPPVVMTFPGPILSSCPQESVVGSSAPCGSGGFLGSRGSYGSYNYGRSY' A
#
# COMPACT_ATOMS: atom_id res chain seq x y z
N GLY A 1 -57.72 55.29 -27.98
CA GLY A 1 -56.56 54.40 -28.24
C GLY A 1 -55.37 54.97 -27.51
N ILE A 2 -54.59 54.12 -26.83
CA ILE A 2 -53.34 54.53 -26.17
C ILE A 2 -52.27 54.70 -27.25
N SER A 3 -51.69 55.89 -27.36
CA SER A 3 -50.54 56.11 -28.25
C SER A 3 -49.27 55.69 -27.52
N CYS A 4 -48.62 54.63 -27.97
CA CYS A 4 -47.30 54.26 -27.48
C CYS A 4 -46.25 55.10 -28.23
N PRO A 5 -45.39 55.87 -27.54
CA PRO A 5 -44.28 56.54 -28.19
C PRO A 5 -43.34 55.50 -28.81
N GLN A 6 -42.80 55.78 -30.00
CA GLN A 6 -41.89 54.86 -30.66
C GLN A 6 -40.62 54.67 -29.83
N PRO A 7 -40.10 53.44 -29.68
CA PRO A 7 -38.85 53.19 -28.99
C PRO A 7 -37.71 53.83 -29.78
N VAL A 8 -36.98 54.75 -29.14
CA VAL A 8 -35.78 55.37 -29.71
C VAL A 8 -34.57 54.54 -29.30
N ALA A 9 -33.89 53.96 -30.29
CA ALA A 9 -32.61 53.31 -30.10
C ALA A 9 -31.50 54.26 -30.57
N ASN A 10 -30.67 54.73 -29.64
CA ASN A 10 -29.47 55.47 -30.02
C ASN A 10 -28.36 54.46 -30.32
N ALA A 11 -27.86 54.47 -31.55
CA ALA A 11 -26.74 53.64 -31.98
C ALA A 11 -25.54 54.53 -32.28
N TRP A 12 -24.36 54.10 -31.83
CA TRP A 12 -23.08 54.74 -32.14
C TRP A 12 -22.22 53.76 -32.95
N ASN A 13 -21.49 54.30 -33.93
CA ASN A 13 -20.55 53.54 -34.75
C ASN A 13 -19.13 53.54 -34.15
N GLU A 14 -18.90 54.30 -33.08
CA GLU A 14 -17.60 54.38 -32.42
C GLU A 14 -17.41 53.26 -31.39
N PRO A 15 -16.17 52.79 -31.16
CA PRO A 15 -15.90 51.75 -30.17
C PRO A 15 -16.28 52.24 -28.77
N CYS A 16 -17.28 51.61 -28.16
CA CYS A 16 -17.60 51.83 -26.76
C CYS A 16 -16.64 51.01 -25.89
N VAL A 17 -15.50 51.61 -25.56
CA VAL A 17 -14.52 51.00 -24.65
C VAL A 17 -14.66 51.69 -23.30
N THR A 18 -15.10 50.94 -22.29
CA THR A 18 -15.07 51.36 -20.90
C THR A 18 -13.99 50.56 -20.17
N SER A 19 -13.21 51.22 -19.31
CA SER A 19 -12.31 50.53 -18.41
C SER A 19 -13.10 50.14 -17.16
N CYS A 20 -13.41 48.86 -17.01
CA CYS A 20 -13.94 48.30 -15.78
C CYS A 20 -12.79 47.92 -14.85
N GLY A 21 -13.03 48.01 -13.54
CA GLY A 21 -12.10 47.44 -12.55
C GLY A 21 -12.05 45.91 -12.61
N ASP A 22 -11.14 45.33 -11.83
CA ASP A 22 -10.91 43.89 -11.81
C ASP A 22 -12.17 43.09 -11.41
N SER A 23 -12.43 42.00 -12.13
CA SER A 23 -13.47 41.03 -11.77
C SER A 23 -12.89 39.96 -10.86
N ARG A 24 -13.58 39.65 -9.75
CA ARG A 24 -13.19 38.57 -8.84
C ARG A 24 -14.21 37.43 -8.86
N ALA A 25 -13.72 36.20 -9.00
CA ALA A 25 -14.49 34.98 -8.81
C ALA A 25 -13.89 34.17 -7.65
N VAL A 26 -14.74 33.73 -6.71
CA VAL A 26 -14.34 32.87 -5.58
C VAL A 26 -15.09 31.56 -5.70
N ILE A 27 -14.37 30.44 -5.64
CA ILE A 27 -14.95 29.08 -5.67
C ILE A 27 -14.62 28.34 -4.37
N TYR A 28 -15.58 27.54 -3.88
CA TYR A 28 -15.43 26.70 -2.70
C TYR A 28 -15.63 25.23 -3.09
N PRO A 29 -14.56 24.53 -3.51
CA PRO A 29 -14.66 23.12 -3.82
C PRO A 29 -14.92 22.30 -2.54
N PRO A 30 -15.66 21.17 -2.63
CA PRO A 30 -15.88 20.29 -1.50
C PRO A 30 -14.58 19.57 -1.08
N PRO A 31 -14.45 19.13 0.19
CA PRO A 31 -13.31 18.34 0.64
C PRO A 31 -13.21 17.00 -0.09
N VAL A 32 -11.98 16.59 -0.44
CA VAL A 32 -11.69 15.28 -1.06
C VAL A 32 -10.85 14.44 -0.10
N VAL A 33 -11.26 13.20 0.14
CA VAL A 33 -10.55 12.24 0.99
C VAL A 33 -9.94 11.14 0.12
N MET A 34 -8.67 10.81 0.36
CA MET A 34 -7.96 9.74 -0.34
C MET A 34 -7.45 8.72 0.69
N THR A 35 -7.84 7.46 0.55
CA THR A 35 -7.43 6.37 1.45
C THR A 35 -6.48 5.45 0.71
N PHE A 36 -5.28 5.25 1.27
CA PHE A 36 -4.31 4.29 0.75
C PHE A 36 -4.44 2.98 1.52
N PRO A 37 -4.56 1.82 0.84
CA PRO A 37 -4.50 0.53 1.50
C PRO A 37 -3.14 0.37 2.20
N GLY A 38 -3.13 -0.32 3.35
CA GLY A 38 -1.90 -0.62 4.08
C GLY A 38 -0.91 -1.46 3.26
N PRO A 39 0.38 -1.50 3.64
CA PRO A 39 1.38 -2.29 2.94
C PRO A 39 1.08 -3.79 3.05
N ILE A 40 1.19 -4.52 1.94
CA ILE A 40 1.14 -5.99 1.93
C ILE A 40 2.53 -6.50 2.35
N LEU A 41 2.61 -7.21 3.47
CA LEU A 41 3.84 -7.85 3.95
C LEU A 41 3.79 -9.35 3.62
N SER A 42 4.74 -9.83 2.81
CA SER A 42 4.90 -11.26 2.50
C SER A 42 6.19 -11.79 3.13
N SER A 43 6.08 -12.86 3.91
CA SER A 43 7.22 -13.60 4.44
C SER A 43 7.35 -14.94 3.72
N CYS A 44 8.54 -15.23 3.19
CA CYS A 44 8.87 -16.55 2.66
C CYS A 44 9.61 -17.31 3.77
N PRO A 45 8.96 -18.22 4.52
CA PRO A 45 9.64 -18.95 5.57
C PRO A 45 10.77 -19.79 4.95
N GLN A 46 11.99 -19.64 5.47
CA GLN A 46 13.08 -20.56 5.18
C GLN A 46 13.03 -21.68 6.22
N GLU A 47 12.71 -22.89 5.77
CA GLU A 47 12.78 -24.10 6.59
C GLU A 47 14.23 -24.29 7.04
N SER A 48 14.48 -24.30 8.36
CA SER A 48 15.80 -24.56 8.91
C SER A 48 15.80 -25.93 9.59
N VAL A 49 16.70 -26.80 9.17
CA VAL A 49 16.89 -28.12 9.79
C VAL A 49 18.01 -27.99 10.82
N VAL A 50 17.67 -28.17 12.09
CA VAL A 50 18.64 -28.18 13.20
C VAL A 50 19.02 -29.62 13.52
N GLY A 51 20.28 -29.98 13.26
CA GLY A 51 20.86 -31.26 13.67
C GLY A 51 21.50 -31.18 15.05
N SER A 52 21.37 -32.24 15.87
CA SER A 52 22.06 -32.38 17.16
C SER A 52 23.13 -33.47 17.07
N SER A 53 24.33 -33.22 17.61
CA SER A 53 25.39 -34.23 17.77
C SER A 53 25.46 -34.68 19.23
N ALA A 54 25.44 -36.00 19.47
CA ALA A 54 25.68 -36.56 20.79
C ALA A 54 27.17 -36.41 21.15
N PRO A 55 27.54 -36.03 22.39
CA PRO A 55 28.94 -35.93 22.77
C PRO A 55 29.59 -37.31 22.69
N CYS A 56 30.67 -37.40 21.91
CA CYS A 56 31.61 -38.52 21.98
C CYS A 56 32.11 -38.58 23.43
N GLY A 57 31.61 -39.56 24.18
CA GLY A 57 31.98 -39.75 25.58
C GLY A 57 33.47 -39.99 25.71
N SER A 58 34.18 -39.01 26.23
CA SER A 58 35.53 -39.18 26.77
C SER A 58 35.43 -39.96 28.10
N GLY A 59 35.69 -41.27 28.06
CA GLY A 59 35.75 -42.15 29.23
C GLY A 59 36.60 -43.37 28.94
N GLY A 60 37.66 -43.57 29.73
CA GLY A 60 38.81 -44.42 29.40
C GLY A 60 38.63 -45.94 29.41
N PHE A 61 39.63 -46.59 28.80
CA PHE A 61 40.19 -47.93 29.07
C PHE A 61 39.32 -48.97 29.80
N LEU A 62 38.70 -49.88 29.04
CA LEU A 62 38.44 -51.30 29.38
C LEU A 62 37.98 -51.97 28.07
N GLY A 63 38.82 -52.71 27.36
CA GLY A 63 39.11 -54.12 27.65
C GLY A 63 38.18 -55.03 26.81
N SER A 64 38.72 -55.63 25.75
CA SER A 64 38.30 -56.87 25.05
C SER A 64 36.86 -57.43 25.19
N ARG A 65 36.26 -57.72 24.01
CA ARG A 65 35.30 -58.82 23.65
C ARG A 65 33.81 -58.48 23.49
N GLY A 66 33.27 -59.01 22.39
CA GLY A 66 31.84 -59.35 22.16
C GLY A 66 31.06 -58.23 21.48
N SER A 67 30.63 -58.35 20.22
CA SER A 67 29.47 -59.12 19.73
C SER A 67 28.14 -58.72 20.41
N TYR A 68 27.07 -58.72 19.59
CA TYR A 68 25.63 -58.64 19.91
C TYR A 68 24.99 -57.23 19.97
N GLY A 69 23.97 -57.02 19.11
CA GLY A 69 22.88 -56.11 19.44
C GLY A 69 22.30 -55.27 18.31
N SER A 70 21.41 -55.87 17.51
CA SER A 70 20.50 -55.20 16.57
C SER A 70 19.71 -54.06 17.25
N TYR A 71 19.77 -52.84 16.70
CA TYR A 71 18.76 -51.80 16.97
C TYR A 71 17.89 -51.61 15.72
N ASN A 72 16.66 -52.11 15.83
CA ASN A 72 15.61 -51.95 14.84
C ASN A 72 15.27 -50.46 14.71
N TYR A 73 15.46 -49.89 13.52
CA TYR A 73 14.92 -48.57 13.20
C TYR A 73 13.38 -48.64 13.14
N GLY A 74 12.76 -47.69 13.82
CA GLY A 74 11.36 -47.68 14.21
C GLY A 74 10.34 -47.82 13.08
N ARG A 75 9.23 -48.45 13.45
CA ARG A 75 7.98 -48.58 12.72
C ARG A 75 7.12 -47.37 13.10
N SER A 76 6.78 -46.51 12.14
CA SER A 76 5.80 -45.45 12.32
C SER A 76 4.64 -45.65 11.34
N TYR A 77 3.44 -45.41 11.85
CA TYR A 77 2.13 -45.40 11.15
C TYR A 77 2.05 -44.34 10.06
#